data_AF-A0A6L6H0E3-F1
#
_entry.id   AF-A0A6L6H0E3-F1
#
_cell.length_a   1.000
_cell.length_b   1.000
_cell.length_c   1.000
_cell.angle_alpha   90.00
_cell.angle_beta   90.00
_cell.angle_gamma   90.00
#
_symmetry.space_group_name_H-M   'P 1'
#
loop_
_entity.id
_entity.type
_entity.pdbx_description
1 polymer ?
#
loop_
_entity_poly.entity_id
_entity_poly.type
_entity_poly.pdbx_seq_one_letter_code
_entity_poly.pdbx_strand_id
1 'polypeptide(L)' 'MAKISLRVSGKSASQAISYASHSLVTEGFHVTAETKRIVHSVLTGETSEHQFHLAVKRKFNV' A
#
# COMPACT_ATOMS: atom_id res chain seq x y z
N MET A 1 16.14 12.42 -0.17
CA MET A 1 15.04 11.45 -0.34
C MET A 1 14.62 10.97 1.03
N ALA A 2 13.37 11.22 1.44
CA ALA A 2 12.90 10.83 2.76
C ALA A 2 12.82 9.31 2.83
N LYS A 3 13.68 8.69 3.63
CA LYS A 3 13.61 7.27 3.96
C LYS A 3 12.32 7.07 4.73
N ILE A 4 11.33 6.37 4.16
CA ILE A 4 10.13 5.95 4.90
C ILE A 4 10.61 4.98 5.99
N SER A 5 10.93 5.54 7.16
CA SER A 5 11.28 4.82 8.39
C SER A 5 10.06 4.69 9.29
N LEU A 6 8.87 4.58 8.70
CA LEU A 6 7.62 4.47 9.42
C LEU A 6 7.16 3.02 9.31
N ARG A 7 7.74 2.16 10.16
CA ARG A 7 7.05 0.92 10.53
C ARG A 7 5.82 1.33 11.32
N VAL A 8 4.68 1.38 10.64
CA VAL A 8 3.41 1.73 11.24
C VAL A 8 2.83 0.46 11.88
N SER A 9 2.19 0.59 13.04
CA SER A 9 1.52 -0.57 13.66
C SER A 9 0.48 -1.16 12.70
N GLY A 10 0.27 -2.47 12.75
CA GLY A 10 -0.70 -3.13 11.87
C GLY A 10 -2.11 -2.53 11.97
N LYS A 11 -2.51 -2.05 13.15
CA LYS A 11 -3.80 -1.38 13.37
C LYS A 11 -3.87 -0.01 12.68
N SER A 12 -2.84 0.82 12.86
CA SER A 12 -2.75 2.13 12.24
C SER A 12 -2.66 2.03 10.71
N ALA A 13 -1.92 1.03 10.19
CA ALA A 13 -1.86 0.74 8.76
C ALA A 13 -3.24 0.34 8.21
N SER A 14 -3.97 -0.54 8.89
CA SER A 14 -5.32 -0.93 8.49
C SER A 14 -6.31 0.24 8.48
N GLN A 15 -6.24 1.13 9.47
CA GLN A 15 -7.06 2.36 9.48
C GLN A 15 -6.73 3.28 8.31
N ALA A 16 -5.45 3.58 8.07
CA ALA A 16 -5.02 4.42 6.96
C ALA A 16 -5.46 3.86 5.60
N ILE A 17 -5.30 2.54 5.41
CA ILE A 17 -5.75 1.85 4.18
C ILE A 17 -7.26 1.93 4.03
N SER A 18 -8.03 1.80 5.11
CA SER A 18 -9.49 1.92 5.06
C SER A 18 -9.93 3.30 4.56
N TYR A 19 -9.35 4.38 5.11
CA TYR A 19 -9.65 5.74 4.68
C TYR A 19 -9.24 6.00 3.23
N ALA A 20 -8.01 5.63 2.85
CA ALA A 20 -7.54 5.79 1.49
C ALA A 20 -8.39 4.99 0.49
N SER A 21 -8.75 3.76 0.84
CA SER A 21 -9.63 2.92 0.02
C SER A 21 -11.01 3.55 -0.15
N HIS A 22 -11.58 4.14 0.90
CA HIS A 22 -12.86 4.82 0.83
C HIS A 22 -12.82 6.00 -0.14
N SER A 23 -11.80 6.86 -0.04
CA SER A 23 -11.61 8.01 -0.96
C SER A 23 -11.50 7.56 -2.41
N LEU A 24 -10.70 6.53 -2.69
CA LEU A 24 -10.53 5.99 -4.04
C LEU A 24 -11.84 5.40 -4.58
N VAL A 25 -12.58 4.67 -3.74
CA VAL A 25 -13.88 4.11 -4.14
C VAL A 25 -14.90 5.21 -4.41
N THR A 26 -14.92 6.29 -3.62
CA THR A 26 -15.82 7.43 -3.87
C THR A 26 -15.53 8.13 -5.20
N GLU A 27 -14.28 8.07 -5.67
CA GLU A 27 -13.87 8.58 -6.99
C GLU A 27 -14.10 7.56 -8.13
N GLY A 28 -14.66 6.38 -7.82
CA GLY A 28 -14.96 5.33 -8.79
C GLY A 28 -13.81 4.35 -9.06
N PHE A 29 -12.71 4.43 -8.32
CA PHE A 29 -11.62 3.46 -8.46
C PHE A 29 -11.94 2.13 -7.77
N HIS A 30 -11.57 1.03 -8.44
CA HIS A 30 -11.72 -0.30 -7.88
C HIS A 30 -10.50 -0.69 -7.03
N VAL A 31 -10.67 -0.72 -5.71
CA VAL A 31 -9.61 -1.12 -4.76
C VAL A 31 -9.79 -2.57 -4.32
N THR A 32 -8.93 -3.45 -4.83
CA THR A 32 -8.99 -4.89 -4.52
C THR A 32 -8.44 -5.23 -3.13
N ALA A 33 -8.84 -6.38 -2.58
CA ALA A 33 -8.26 -6.92 -1.35
C ALA A 33 -6.76 -7.26 -1.50
N GLU A 34 -6.30 -7.61 -2.70
CA GLU A 34 -4.88 -7.81 -3.00
C GLU A 34 -4.10 -6.50 -2.83
N THR A 35 -4.58 -5.41 -3.44
CA THR A 35 -3.95 -4.08 -3.33
C THR A 35 -3.84 -3.64 -1.87
N LYS A 36 -4.91 -3.81 -1.08
CA LYS A 36 -4.89 -3.48 0.35
C LYS A 36 -3.84 -4.26 1.12
N ARG A 37 -3.70 -5.58 0.87
CA ARG A 37 -2.68 -6.43 1.52
C ARG A 37 -1.27 -6.02 1.16
N ILE A 38 -1.01 -5.71 -0.11
CA ILE A 38 0.32 -5.27 -0.56
C ILE A 38 0.70 -3.97 0.15
N VAL A 39 -0.17 -2.97 0.15
CA VAL A 39 0.10 -1.69 0.83
C VAL A 39 0.28 -1.88 2.33
N HIS A 40 -0.51 -2.75 2.96
CA HIS A 40 -0.34 -3.09 4.38
C HIS A 40 1.06 -3.64 4.67
N SER A 41 1.52 -4.62 3.89
CA SER A 41 2.85 -5.22 4.05
C SER A 41 4.00 -4.21 3.88
N VAL A 42 3.81 -3.19 3.04
CA VAL A 42 4.80 -2.11 2.87
C VAL A 42 4.81 -1.20 4.10
N LEU A 43 3.65 -0.82 4.62
CA LEU A 43 3.53 0.05 5.79
C LEU A 43 3.99 -0.61 7.10
N THR A 44 3.83 -1.93 7.24
CA THR A 44 4.35 -2.69 8.38
C THR A 44 5.82 -3.08 8.24
N GLY A 45 6.40 -2.88 7.04
CA GLY A 45 7.79 -3.22 6.74
C GLY A 45 8.04 -4.71 6.58
N GLU A 46 7.00 -5.51 6.29
CA GLU A 46 7.10 -6.89 5.81
C GLU A 46 7.64 -6.93 4.37
N THR A 47 7.26 -5.96 3.56
CA THR A 47 7.76 -5.74 2.20
C THR A 47 8.51 -4.42 2.14
N SER A 48 9.71 -4.39 1.56
CA SER A 48 10.42 -3.12 1.34
C SER A 48 9.80 -2.30 0.21
N GLU A 49 9.93 -0.97 0.28
CA GLU A 49 9.49 -0.06 -0.79
C GLU A 49 10.11 -0.41 -2.15
N HIS A 50 11.38 -0.82 -2.16
CA HIS A 50 12.07 -1.26 -3.37
C HIS A 50 11.44 -2.52 -3.99
N GLN A 51 11.11 -3.53 -3.17
CA GLN A 51 10.42 -4.73 -3.63
C GLN A 51 9.02 -4.41 -4.16
N PHE A 52 8.29 -3.52 -3.48
CA PHE A 52 6.99 -3.04 -3.95
C PHE A 52 7.11 -2.37 -5.32
N HIS A 53 8.05 -1.45 -5.50
CA HIS A 53 8.27 -0.76 -6.77
C HIS A 53 8.59 -1.73 -7.91
N LEU A 54 9.47 -2.70 -7.66
CA LEU A 54 9.78 -3.76 -8.62
C LEU A 54 8.56 -4.62 -8.97
N ALA A 55 7.73 -4.95 -7.98
CA ALA A 55 6.52 -5.74 -8.21
C ALA A 55 5.49 -4.98 -9.05
N VAL A 56 5.28 -3.69 -8.78
CA VAL A 56 4.39 -2.82 -9.56
C VAL A 56 4.89 -2.70 -11.00
N LYS A 57 6.18 -2.38 -11.21
CA LYS A 57 6.78 -2.31 -12.54
C LYS A 57 6.57 -3.59 -13.35
N ARG A 58 6.78 -4.76 -12.73
CA ARG A 58 6.56 -6.06 -13.40
C ARG A 58 5.09 -6.31 -13.72
N LYS A 59 4.16 -5.96 -12.84
CA LYS A 59 2.72 -6.20 -13.03
C LYS A 59 2.13 -5.34 -14.16
N PHE A 60 2.61 -4.11 -14.30
CA PHE A 60 2.08 -3.15 -15.29
C PHE A 60 3.00 -2.92 -16.50
N ASN A 61 4.18 -3.55 -16.54
CA ASN A 61 5.20 -3.39 -17.57
C ASN A 61 5.56 -1.92 -17.86
N VAL A 62 5.87 -1.17 -16.80
CA VAL A 62 6.19 0.27 -16.81
C VAL A 62 7.59 0.58 -16.31
#